data_AF-A0A4R1HAA6-F1
#
_entry.id   AF-A0A4R1HAA6-F1
#
_cell.length_a   1.000
_cell.length_b   1.000
_cell.length_c   1.000
_cell.angle_alpha   90.00
_cell.angle_beta   90.00
_cell.angle_gamma   90.00
#
_symmetry.space_group_name_H-M   'P 1'
#
loop_
_entity.id
_entity.type
_entity.pdbx_description
1 polymer ?
#
loop_
_entity_poly.entity_id
_entity_poly.type
_entity_poly.pdbx_seq_one_letter_code
_entity_poly.pdbx_strand_id
1 'polypeptide(L)'
;MSSPSQQTLNQIHAMMKTGHEGVRVERHSLILWGLTAALLVIFTNDLFNASWLNVHWMRVAAQNLFVGSVLFAVGLLDYHLTREKRRQRNESITFVQRQVTKIWWLLIALIVVVNAGANYFGGDYVFLGIAIVLAGIAVFINGLFSAQPMDWAGGLLIVAGLALLAVGLPRIEQEWVAASVFGMGLPLFALVIDKPVLVRQFAMQVILSLVWVAAVLVPAAMAIHWFDRVETPAGQPISLAEYTDQNMDRTGEWIVHLPVGTSVPIRWSISGDPVESVTDSAPLLQLSKDLDVVFVDGLPDGRYRIGEDECRLRRQHSRIRVNALQPEIADGQLIVDLKIKLSQIQS
;
A
#
# COMPACT_ATOMS: atom_id res chain seq x y z
N MET A 1 -61.47 -13.00 -8.73
CA MET A 1 -61.24 -12.15 -7.55
C MET A 1 -60.50 -12.98 -6.53
N SER A 2 -59.22 -12.69 -6.25
CA SER A 2 -58.47 -13.37 -5.18
C SER A 2 -59.08 -13.00 -3.83
N SER A 3 -59.27 -13.97 -2.94
CA SER A 3 -59.78 -13.68 -1.60
C SER A 3 -58.79 -12.77 -0.85
N PRO A 4 -59.25 -11.90 0.06
CA PRO A 4 -58.36 -11.04 0.84
C PRO A 4 -57.27 -11.84 1.59
N SER A 5 -57.57 -13.08 2.01
CA SER A 5 -56.60 -14.01 2.59
C SER A 5 -55.48 -14.45 1.63
N GLN A 6 -55.78 -14.63 0.33
CA GLN A 6 -54.78 -14.95 -0.69
C GLN A 6 -53.87 -13.75 -0.98
N GLN A 7 -54.41 -12.52 -0.92
CA GLN A 7 -53.59 -11.31 -1.02
C GLN A 7 -52.64 -11.18 0.17
N THR A 8 -53.10 -11.44 1.39
CA THR A 8 -52.24 -11.39 2.59
C THR A 8 -51.17 -12.47 2.56
N LEU A 9 -51.51 -13.70 2.17
CA LEU A 9 -50.53 -14.78 2.03
C LEU A 9 -49.52 -14.49 0.93
N ASN A 10 -49.94 -13.95 -0.22
CA ASN A 10 -49.02 -13.55 -1.28
C ASN A 10 -48.13 -12.38 -0.87
N GLN A 11 -48.62 -11.44 -0.06
CA GLN A 11 -47.81 -10.37 0.53
C GLN A 11 -46.82 -10.91 1.56
N ILE A 12 -47.21 -11.87 2.40
CA ILE A 12 -46.31 -12.53 3.35
C ILE A 12 -45.27 -13.37 2.61
N HIS A 13 -45.66 -14.09 1.55
CA HIS A 13 -44.74 -14.86 0.72
C HIS A 13 -43.78 -13.97 -0.06
N ALA A 14 -44.28 -12.85 -0.61
CA ALA A 14 -43.45 -11.82 -1.21
C ALA A 14 -42.51 -11.21 -0.17
N MET A 15 -42.98 -10.85 1.03
CA MET A 15 -42.14 -10.32 2.12
C MET A 15 -41.10 -11.33 2.62
N MET A 16 -41.43 -12.62 2.70
CA MET A 16 -40.46 -13.67 3.07
C MET A 16 -39.45 -13.96 1.96
N LYS A 17 -39.88 -13.86 0.70
CA LYS A 17 -39.01 -13.99 -0.48
C LYS A 17 -38.09 -12.78 -0.64
N THR A 18 -38.59 -11.57 -0.43
CA THR A 18 -37.80 -10.32 -0.39
C THR A 18 -36.93 -10.25 0.87
N GLY A 19 -37.35 -10.84 1.99
CA GLY A 19 -36.51 -11.04 3.18
C GLY A 19 -35.37 -12.04 2.96
N HIS A 20 -35.51 -12.92 1.96
CA HIS A 20 -34.45 -13.80 1.44
C HIS A 20 -33.62 -13.15 0.32
N GLU A 21 -34.05 -12.03 -0.25
CA GLU A 21 -33.22 -11.27 -1.18
C GLU A 21 -32.11 -10.58 -0.38
N GLY A 22 -30.91 -11.13 -0.58
CA GLY A 22 -29.79 -11.05 0.34
C GLY A 22 -29.18 -9.66 0.55
N VAL A 23 -28.08 -9.68 1.29
CA VAL A 23 -27.19 -8.53 1.48
C VAL A 23 -26.86 -7.95 0.10
N ARG A 24 -27.14 -6.67 -0.11
CA ARG A 24 -26.86 -6.00 -1.38
C ARG A 24 -25.89 -4.85 -1.16
N VAL A 25 -24.81 -4.87 -1.91
CA VAL A 25 -23.85 -3.78 -1.95
C VAL A 25 -24.16 -2.89 -3.15
N GLU A 26 -24.18 -1.60 -2.88
CA GLU A 26 -24.43 -0.58 -3.89
C GLU A 26 -23.16 -0.31 -4.69
N ARG A 27 -23.29 -0.06 -6.00
CA ARG A 27 -22.14 0.24 -6.88
C ARG A 27 -21.28 1.39 -6.36
N HIS A 28 -21.91 2.41 -5.80
CA HIS A 28 -21.19 3.58 -5.29
C HIS A 28 -20.26 3.23 -4.13
N SER A 29 -20.59 2.22 -3.33
CA SER A 29 -19.78 1.80 -2.19
C SER A 29 -18.41 1.30 -2.67
N LEU A 30 -18.38 0.38 -3.63
CA LEU A 30 -17.12 -0.13 -4.21
C LEU A 30 -16.27 0.98 -4.85
N ILE A 31 -16.90 1.91 -5.57
CA ILE A 31 -16.20 3.03 -6.20
C ILE A 31 -15.60 3.96 -5.14
N LEU A 32 -16.39 4.33 -4.13
CA LEU A 32 -16.04 5.28 -3.10
C LEU A 32 -14.94 4.73 -2.18
N TRP A 33 -15.05 3.47 -1.75
CA TRP A 33 -14.00 2.79 -0.99
C TRP A 33 -12.73 2.59 -1.82
N GLY A 34 -12.86 2.20 -3.09
CA GLY A 34 -11.72 1.98 -3.98
C GLY A 34 -10.92 3.24 -4.29
N LEU A 35 -11.60 4.32 -4.69
CA LEU A 35 -10.93 5.60 -4.95
C LEU A 35 -10.30 6.16 -3.68
N THR A 36 -11.00 6.08 -2.54
CA THR A 36 -10.45 6.55 -1.26
C THR A 36 -9.18 5.78 -0.88
N ALA A 37 -9.22 4.44 -0.94
CA ALA A 37 -8.07 3.62 -0.60
C ALA A 37 -6.88 3.88 -1.54
N ALA A 38 -7.12 4.04 -2.84
CA ALA A 38 -6.06 4.39 -3.79
C ALA A 38 -5.41 5.74 -3.49
N LEU A 39 -6.22 6.76 -3.21
CA LEU A 39 -5.72 8.08 -2.83
C LEU A 39 -4.92 8.03 -1.52
N LEU A 40 -5.41 7.29 -0.53
CA LEU A 40 -4.67 7.11 0.72
C LEU A 40 -3.33 6.40 0.47
N VAL A 41 -3.27 5.37 -0.37
CA VAL A 41 -2.01 4.68 -0.68
C VAL A 41 -0.99 5.62 -1.33
N ILE A 42 -1.42 6.42 -2.31
CA ILE A 42 -0.50 7.31 -3.05
C ILE A 42 -0.07 8.51 -2.22
N PHE A 43 -1.01 9.22 -1.59
CA PHE A 43 -0.72 10.55 -1.02
C PHE A 43 -0.24 10.53 0.43
N THR A 44 -0.49 9.45 1.17
CA THR A 44 -0.23 9.47 2.63
C THR A 44 1.25 9.66 2.93
N ASN A 45 2.15 9.01 2.18
CA ASN A 45 3.59 9.12 2.42
C ASN A 45 4.14 10.50 2.02
N ASP A 46 3.62 11.10 0.95
CA ASP A 46 4.02 12.44 0.50
C ASP A 46 3.53 13.53 1.47
N LEU A 47 2.31 13.37 2.00
CA LEU A 47 1.71 14.31 2.94
C LEU A 47 2.41 14.30 4.31
N PHE A 48 2.85 13.11 4.76
CA PHE A 48 3.52 12.92 6.04
C PHE A 48 5.01 12.60 5.87
N ASN A 49 5.73 13.49 5.19
CA ASN A 49 7.18 13.37 5.03
C ASN A 49 7.96 13.94 6.24
N ALA A 50 9.20 13.47 6.43
CA ALA A 50 10.11 13.89 7.49
C ALA A 50 10.52 15.37 7.39
N SER A 51 10.44 15.98 6.21
CA SER A 51 10.69 17.41 6.01
C SER A 51 9.71 18.31 6.79
N TRP A 52 8.46 17.86 6.93
CA TRP A 52 7.40 18.61 7.63
C TRP A 52 7.31 18.24 9.11
N LEU A 53 7.45 16.95 9.42
CA LEU A 53 7.34 16.41 10.78
C LEU A 53 8.56 15.56 11.12
N ASN A 54 9.55 16.20 11.73
CA ASN A 54 10.81 15.55 12.10
C ASN A 54 10.63 14.57 13.28
N VAL A 55 9.65 14.81 14.16
CA VAL A 55 9.34 13.93 15.30
C VAL A 55 8.56 12.71 14.83
N HIS A 56 9.20 11.54 14.91
CA HIS A 56 8.69 10.29 14.34
C HIS A 56 7.33 9.85 14.89
N TRP A 57 7.17 9.75 16.21
CA TRP A 57 5.93 9.28 16.83
C TRP A 57 4.75 10.21 16.51
N MET A 58 5.01 11.52 16.42
CA MET A 58 4.01 12.53 16.09
C MET A 58 3.56 12.41 14.63
N ARG A 59 4.50 12.13 13.72
CA ARG A 59 4.22 11.85 12.31
C ARG A 59 3.34 10.60 12.15
N VAL A 60 3.70 9.51 12.84
CA VAL A 60 2.91 8.26 12.78
C VAL A 60 1.52 8.44 13.38
N ALA A 61 1.40 9.14 14.51
CA ALA A 61 0.11 9.44 15.12
C ALA A 61 -0.76 10.30 14.20
N ALA A 62 -0.20 11.36 13.60
CA ALA A 62 -0.89 12.23 12.66
C ALA A 62 -1.34 11.47 11.41
N GLN A 63 -0.48 10.62 10.86
CA GLN A 63 -0.79 9.79 9.70
C GLN A 63 -1.94 8.82 9.99
N ASN A 64 -1.92 8.11 11.12
CA ASN A 64 -2.99 7.20 11.50
C ASN A 64 -4.30 7.92 11.80
N LEU A 65 -4.23 9.07 12.46
CA LEU A 65 -5.40 9.91 12.71
C LEU A 65 -6.02 10.39 11.40
N PHE A 66 -5.19 10.80 10.44
CA PHE A 66 -5.62 11.19 9.10
C PHE A 66 -6.29 10.03 8.35
N VAL A 67 -5.63 8.87 8.23
CA VAL A 67 -6.17 7.68 7.57
C VAL A 67 -7.49 7.25 8.22
N GLY A 68 -7.53 7.17 9.55
CA GLY A 68 -8.74 6.82 10.30
C GLY A 68 -9.88 7.82 10.07
N SER A 69 -9.57 9.12 10.06
CA SER A 69 -10.57 10.18 9.83
C SER A 69 -11.14 10.14 8.41
N VAL A 70 -10.29 9.93 7.40
CA VAL A 70 -10.72 9.80 6.00
C VAL A 70 -11.61 8.58 5.83
N LEU A 71 -11.19 7.40 6.33
CA LEU A 71 -12.00 6.17 6.24
C LEU A 71 -13.32 6.29 6.99
N PHE A 72 -13.34 6.98 8.14
CA PHE A 72 -14.56 7.26 8.88
C PHE A 72 -15.51 8.17 8.10
N ALA A 73 -15.01 9.29 7.54
CA ALA A 73 -15.80 10.21 6.74
C ALA A 73 -16.40 9.53 5.50
N VAL A 74 -15.60 8.70 4.82
CA VAL A 74 -15.99 7.93 3.64
C VAL A 74 -17.03 6.87 4.01
N GLY A 75 -16.87 6.18 5.14
CA GLY A 75 -17.88 5.24 5.61
C GLY A 75 -19.19 5.90 6.07
N LEU A 76 -19.14 7.12 6.62
CA LEU A 76 -20.34 7.93 6.87
C LEU A 76 -21.03 8.32 5.56
N LEU A 77 -20.27 8.79 4.57
CA LEU A 77 -20.79 9.15 3.25
C LEU A 77 -21.46 7.95 2.59
N ASP A 78 -20.81 6.78 2.60
CA ASP A 78 -21.35 5.53 2.07
C ASP A 78 -22.65 5.13 2.80
N TYR A 79 -22.68 5.24 4.13
CA TYR A 79 -23.86 4.97 4.93
C TYR A 79 -25.02 5.90 4.57
N HIS A 80 -24.77 7.20 4.44
CA HIS A 80 -25.79 8.18 4.07
C HIS A 80 -26.36 7.90 2.67
N LEU A 81 -25.51 7.72 1.67
CA LEU A 81 -25.91 7.42 0.29
C LEU A 81 -26.68 6.10 0.18
N THR A 82 -26.22 5.07 0.89
CA THR A 82 -26.89 3.77 0.91
C THR A 82 -28.26 3.85 1.59
N ARG A 83 -28.36 4.60 2.69
CA ARG A 83 -29.63 4.80 3.40
C ARG A 83 -30.63 5.57 2.54
N GLU A 84 -30.18 6.59 1.82
CA GLU A 84 -31.04 7.37 0.93
C GLU A 84 -31.59 6.52 -0.22
N LYS A 85 -30.73 5.79 -0.93
CA LYS A 85 -31.16 4.89 -2.02
C LYS A 85 -32.12 3.81 -1.55
N ARG A 86 -31.87 3.20 -0.39
CA ARG A 86 -32.77 2.18 0.17
C ARG A 86 -34.11 2.76 0.60
N ARG A 87 -34.12 3.99 1.13
CA ARG A 87 -35.37 4.71 1.46
C ARG A 87 -36.19 4.99 0.20
N GLN A 88 -35.55 5.39 -0.90
CA GLN A 88 -36.23 5.61 -2.18
C GLN A 88 -36.86 4.31 -2.74
N ARG A 89 -36.27 3.15 -2.44
CA ARG A 89 -36.79 1.83 -2.85
C ARG A 89 -37.72 1.17 -1.83
N ASN A 90 -38.04 1.84 -0.71
CA ASN A 90 -38.81 1.28 0.41
C ASN A 90 -38.27 -0.08 0.92
N GLU A 91 -36.95 -0.28 0.85
CA GLU A 91 -36.28 -1.51 1.30
C GLU A 91 -35.93 -1.42 2.80
N SER A 92 -36.35 -2.41 3.59
CA SER A 92 -35.93 -2.53 4.99
C SER A 92 -34.55 -3.17 5.11
N ILE A 93 -33.70 -2.67 6.01
CA ILE A 93 -32.38 -3.27 6.28
C ILE A 93 -32.55 -4.59 7.04
N THR A 94 -32.13 -5.70 6.42
CA THR A 94 -32.17 -7.05 7.02
C THR A 94 -31.23 -7.17 8.22
N PHE A 95 -31.51 -8.11 9.12
CA PHE A 95 -30.64 -8.41 10.26
C PHE A 95 -29.23 -8.83 9.80
N VAL A 96 -29.14 -9.69 8.78
CA VAL A 96 -27.87 -10.17 8.21
C VAL A 96 -27.03 -9.01 7.68
N GLN A 97 -27.63 -8.08 6.93
CA GLN A 97 -26.93 -6.88 6.45
C GLN A 97 -26.29 -6.10 7.59
N ARG A 98 -26.97 -5.93 8.73
CA ARG A 98 -26.40 -5.20 9.87
C ARG A 98 -25.18 -5.92 10.44
N GLN A 99 -25.21 -7.25 10.53
CA GLN A 99 -24.07 -8.02 11.04
C GLN A 99 -22.89 -7.98 10.06
N VAL A 100 -23.14 -8.13 8.76
CA VAL A 100 -22.10 -8.03 7.73
C VAL A 100 -21.49 -6.63 7.71
N THR A 101 -22.29 -5.57 7.86
CA THR A 101 -21.77 -4.20 7.96
C THR A 101 -20.93 -3.99 9.23
N LYS A 102 -21.24 -4.63 10.36
CA LYS A 102 -20.36 -4.59 11.55
C LYS A 102 -19.02 -5.26 11.26
N ILE A 103 -19.02 -6.42 10.61
CA ILE A 103 -17.79 -7.11 10.21
C ILE A 103 -16.95 -6.24 9.28
N TRP A 104 -17.59 -5.57 8.31
CA TRP A 104 -16.92 -4.60 7.43
C TRP A 104 -16.20 -3.50 8.22
N TRP A 105 -16.88 -2.87 9.17
CA TRP A 105 -16.28 -1.85 10.03
C TRP A 105 -15.16 -2.40 10.93
N LEU A 106 -15.30 -3.63 11.44
CA LEU A 106 -14.24 -4.28 12.21
C LEU A 106 -12.99 -4.54 11.36
N LEU A 107 -13.16 -4.95 10.11
CA LEU A 107 -12.03 -5.17 9.20
C LEU A 107 -11.34 -3.86 8.80
N ILE A 108 -12.10 -2.77 8.61
CA ILE A 108 -11.52 -1.43 8.40
C ILE A 108 -10.75 -0.97 9.64
N ALA A 109 -11.33 -1.12 10.83
CA ALA A 109 -10.64 -0.78 12.08
C ALA A 109 -9.36 -1.61 12.23
N LEU A 110 -9.39 -2.90 11.87
CA LEU A 110 -8.21 -3.75 11.84
C LEU A 110 -7.16 -3.24 10.85
N ILE A 111 -7.53 -2.80 9.65
CA ILE A 111 -6.59 -2.18 8.69
C ILE A 111 -5.91 -0.96 9.31
N VAL A 112 -6.66 -0.09 10.00
CA VAL A 112 -6.10 1.09 10.69
C VAL A 112 -5.14 0.69 11.81
N VAL A 113 -5.50 -0.33 12.60
CA VAL A 113 -4.63 -0.84 13.69
C VAL A 113 -3.35 -1.46 13.12
N VAL A 114 -3.45 -2.26 12.05
CA VAL A 114 -2.29 -2.85 11.38
C VAL A 114 -1.42 -1.77 10.75
N ASN A 115 -2.02 -0.72 10.16
CA ASN A 115 -1.28 0.44 9.67
C ASN A 115 -0.50 1.14 10.79
N ALA A 116 -1.12 1.32 11.96
CA ALA A 116 -0.44 1.87 13.12
C ALA A 116 0.73 0.98 13.54
N GLY A 117 0.49 -0.33 13.70
CA GLY A 117 1.52 -1.30 14.02
C GLY A 117 2.69 -1.29 13.03
N ALA A 118 2.40 -1.31 11.73
CA ALA A 118 3.40 -1.27 10.67
C ALA A 118 4.26 0.00 10.70
N ASN A 119 3.67 1.14 11.05
CA ASN A 119 4.36 2.42 11.12
C ASN A 119 5.21 2.58 12.39
N TYR A 120 4.76 2.03 13.53
CA TYR A 120 5.46 2.07 14.83
C TYR A 120 6.56 1.02 14.96
N PHE A 121 6.27 -0.24 14.62
CA PHE A 121 7.17 -1.38 14.83
C PHE A 121 7.94 -1.78 13.57
N GLY A 122 7.66 -1.13 12.43
CA GLY A 122 8.11 -1.59 11.13
C GLY A 122 7.20 -2.69 10.56
N GLY A 123 7.53 -3.18 9.36
CA GLY A 123 6.67 -4.15 8.65
C GLY A 123 5.77 -3.53 7.58
N ASP A 124 6.01 -2.28 7.20
CA ASP A 124 5.24 -1.60 6.15
C ASP A 124 5.26 -2.36 4.80
N TYR A 125 6.30 -3.15 4.52
CA TYR A 125 6.38 -3.99 3.32
C TYR A 125 5.33 -5.12 3.24
N VAL A 126 4.66 -5.45 4.35
CA VAL A 126 3.58 -6.47 4.38
C VAL A 126 2.20 -5.79 4.45
N PHE A 127 2.15 -4.53 4.87
CA PHE A 127 0.90 -3.83 5.17
C PHE A 127 -0.04 -3.78 3.97
N LEU A 128 0.42 -3.38 2.78
CA LEU A 128 -0.44 -3.25 1.60
C LEU A 128 -1.02 -4.60 1.17
N GLY A 129 -0.22 -5.67 1.22
CA GLY A 129 -0.70 -7.02 0.95
C GLY A 129 -1.77 -7.46 1.95
N ILE A 130 -1.54 -7.24 3.26
CA ILE A 130 -2.54 -7.53 4.30
C ILE A 130 -3.80 -6.68 4.10
N ALA A 131 -3.68 -5.39 3.79
CA ALA A 131 -4.81 -4.51 3.58
C ALA A 131 -5.69 -4.97 2.40
N ILE A 132 -5.07 -5.40 1.30
CA ILE A 132 -5.78 -5.99 0.14
C ILE A 132 -6.46 -7.29 0.54
N VAL A 133 -5.79 -8.18 1.28
CA VAL A 133 -6.39 -9.44 1.77
C VAL A 133 -7.58 -9.17 2.70
N LEU A 134 -7.46 -8.25 3.66
CA LEU A 134 -8.54 -7.90 4.57
C LEU A 134 -9.73 -7.27 3.83
N ALA A 135 -9.47 -6.39 2.86
CA ALA A 135 -10.51 -5.86 1.99
C ALA A 135 -11.18 -6.98 1.16
N GLY A 136 -10.38 -7.92 0.64
CA GLY A 136 -10.87 -9.09 -0.07
C GLY A 136 -11.76 -9.99 0.79
N ILE A 137 -11.36 -10.27 2.03
CA ILE A 137 -12.18 -11.00 3.02
C ILE A 137 -13.49 -10.25 3.27
N ALA A 138 -13.43 -8.93 3.44
CA ALA A 138 -14.61 -8.12 3.69
C ALA A 138 -15.60 -8.19 2.51
N VAL A 139 -15.12 -8.09 1.27
CA VAL A 139 -15.91 -8.24 0.05
C VAL A 139 -16.43 -9.67 -0.10
N PHE A 140 -15.61 -10.68 0.19
CA PHE A 140 -15.96 -12.10 0.11
C PHE A 140 -17.11 -12.46 1.05
N ILE A 141 -17.03 -12.03 2.32
CA ILE A 141 -18.08 -12.24 3.32
C ILE A 141 -19.39 -11.58 2.87
N ASN A 142 -19.34 -10.38 2.27
CA ASN A 142 -20.54 -9.76 1.70
C ASN A 142 -21.13 -10.62 0.58
N GLY A 143 -20.30 -11.23 -0.27
CA GLY A 143 -20.72 -12.13 -1.33
C GLY A 143 -21.39 -13.41 -0.86
N LEU A 144 -20.92 -14.02 0.24
CA LEU A 144 -21.53 -15.24 0.80
C LEU A 144 -23.01 -15.07 1.17
N PHE A 145 -23.43 -13.85 1.49
CA PHE A 145 -24.80 -13.52 1.87
C PHE A 145 -25.53 -12.68 0.81
N SER A 146 -24.93 -12.52 -0.38
CA SER A 146 -25.46 -11.73 -1.49
C SER A 146 -25.83 -12.60 -2.68
N ALA A 147 -26.81 -12.14 -3.46
CA ALA A 147 -27.04 -12.68 -4.81
C ALA A 147 -26.07 -12.10 -5.85
N GLN A 148 -25.30 -11.07 -5.48
CA GLN A 148 -24.28 -10.44 -6.31
C GLN A 148 -23.00 -11.29 -6.28
N PRO A 149 -22.22 -11.36 -7.39
CA PRO A 149 -21.01 -12.17 -7.51
C PRO A 149 -19.81 -11.55 -6.76
N MET A 150 -20.01 -11.13 -5.51
CA MET A 150 -18.99 -10.52 -4.67
C MET A 150 -18.05 -11.54 -4.03
N ASP A 151 -18.45 -12.81 -3.95
CA ASP A 151 -17.60 -13.91 -3.50
C ASP A 151 -16.41 -14.09 -4.45
N TRP A 152 -16.66 -14.09 -5.76
CA TRP A 152 -15.61 -14.10 -6.78
C TRP A 152 -14.68 -12.88 -6.68
N ALA A 153 -15.26 -11.67 -6.57
CA ALA A 153 -14.49 -10.44 -6.46
C ALA A 153 -13.59 -10.42 -5.21
N GLY A 154 -14.14 -10.83 -4.06
CA GLY A 154 -13.40 -10.95 -2.81
C GLY A 154 -12.30 -12.00 -2.88
N GLY A 155 -12.57 -13.15 -3.49
CA GLY A 155 -11.57 -14.20 -3.72
C GLY A 155 -10.40 -13.70 -4.58
N LEU A 156 -10.70 -12.93 -5.63
CA LEU A 156 -9.69 -12.36 -6.51
C LEU A 156 -8.79 -11.35 -5.78
N LEU A 157 -9.38 -10.48 -4.94
CA LEU A 157 -8.62 -9.58 -4.07
C LEU A 157 -7.71 -10.34 -3.09
N ILE A 158 -8.21 -11.41 -2.46
CA ILE A 158 -7.40 -12.23 -1.55
C ILE A 158 -6.19 -12.81 -2.31
N VAL A 159 -6.42 -13.40 -3.48
CA VAL A 159 -5.33 -13.94 -4.31
C VAL A 159 -4.35 -12.84 -4.72
N ALA A 160 -4.83 -11.66 -5.10
CA ALA A 160 -3.97 -10.53 -5.46
C ALA A 160 -3.10 -10.06 -4.28
N GLY A 161 -3.68 -9.94 -3.08
CA GLY A 161 -2.95 -9.56 -1.88
C GLY A 161 -1.90 -10.60 -1.47
N LEU A 162 -2.24 -11.90 -1.55
CA LEU A 162 -1.30 -12.99 -1.31
C LEU A 162 -0.17 -13.03 -2.36
N ALA A 163 -0.50 -12.83 -3.64
CA ALA A 163 0.49 -12.75 -4.70
C ALA A 163 1.45 -11.58 -4.48
N LEU A 164 0.93 -10.40 -4.09
CA LEU A 164 1.76 -9.24 -3.77
C LEU A 164 2.77 -9.54 -2.65
N LEU A 165 2.34 -10.27 -1.61
CA LEU A 165 3.22 -10.71 -0.52
C LEU A 165 4.24 -11.75 -0.97
N ALA A 166 3.83 -12.70 -1.82
CA ALA A 166 4.69 -13.78 -2.30
C ALA A 166 5.80 -13.29 -3.23
N VAL A 167 5.52 -12.30 -4.08
CA VAL A 167 6.51 -11.73 -5.01
C VAL A 167 7.56 -10.89 -4.27
N GLY A 168 7.20 -10.25 -3.15
CA GLY A 168 8.15 -9.49 -2.34
C GLY A 168 8.68 -8.23 -3.04
N LEU A 169 7.81 -7.52 -3.79
CA LEU A 169 8.16 -6.32 -4.54
C LEU A 169 8.69 -5.19 -3.63
N PRO A 170 9.55 -4.29 -4.14
CA PRO A 170 9.90 -3.03 -3.50
C PRO A 170 8.65 -2.22 -3.12
N ARG A 171 8.74 -1.44 -2.03
CA ARG A 171 7.59 -0.71 -1.48
C ARG A 171 6.89 0.20 -2.50
N ILE A 172 7.66 0.94 -3.29
CA ILE A 172 7.13 1.85 -4.31
C ILE A 172 6.29 1.08 -5.35
N GLU A 173 6.79 -0.07 -5.79
CA GLU A 173 6.08 -0.93 -6.74
C GLU A 173 4.79 -1.50 -6.10
N GLN A 174 4.84 -1.88 -4.82
CA GLN A 174 3.65 -2.31 -4.08
C GLN A 174 2.59 -1.19 -3.95
N GLU A 175 3.01 0.06 -3.75
CA GLU A 175 2.10 1.21 -3.65
C GLU A 175 1.33 1.41 -4.96
N TRP A 176 2.01 1.36 -6.11
CA TRP A 176 1.35 1.48 -7.41
C TRP A 176 0.43 0.32 -7.73
N VAL A 177 0.83 -0.91 -7.36
CA VAL A 177 -0.03 -2.09 -7.51
C VAL A 177 -1.26 -1.96 -6.60
N ALA A 178 -1.09 -1.66 -5.31
CA ALA A 178 -2.19 -1.52 -4.38
C ALA A 178 -3.14 -0.37 -4.76
N ALA A 179 -2.60 0.78 -5.18
CA ALA A 179 -3.38 1.90 -5.66
C ALA A 179 -4.19 1.51 -6.92
N SER A 180 -3.64 0.69 -7.81
CA SER A 180 -4.37 0.19 -8.98
C SER A 180 -5.44 -0.85 -8.62
N VAL A 181 -5.15 -1.76 -7.68
CA VAL A 181 -6.10 -2.74 -7.14
C VAL A 181 -7.31 -2.03 -6.55
N PHE A 182 -7.09 -1.00 -5.74
CA PHE A 182 -8.19 -0.25 -5.12
C PHE A 182 -8.86 0.72 -6.10
N GLY A 183 -8.06 1.52 -6.82
CA GLY A 183 -8.53 2.65 -7.63
C GLY A 183 -9.14 2.25 -8.97
N MET A 184 -8.76 1.10 -9.52
CA MET A 184 -9.38 0.55 -10.74
C MET A 184 -10.09 -0.78 -10.46
N GLY A 185 -9.47 -1.67 -9.68
CA GLY A 185 -10.02 -3.00 -9.44
C GLY A 185 -11.40 -3.00 -8.75
N LEU A 186 -11.59 -2.21 -7.68
CA LEU A 186 -12.90 -2.11 -7.02
C LEU A 186 -13.98 -1.44 -7.88
N PRO A 187 -13.71 -0.30 -8.57
CA PRO A 187 -14.66 0.27 -9.53
C PRO A 187 -15.05 -0.69 -10.65
N LEU A 188 -14.12 -1.52 -11.17
CA LEU A 188 -14.44 -2.52 -12.19
C LEU A 188 -15.42 -3.56 -11.67
N PHE A 189 -15.27 -4.02 -10.42
CA PHE A 189 -16.26 -4.90 -9.81
C PHE A 189 -17.64 -4.23 -9.70
N ALA A 190 -17.70 -2.92 -9.44
CA ALA A 190 -18.96 -2.17 -9.41
C ALA A 190 -19.72 -2.19 -10.76
N LEU A 191 -19.02 -2.35 -11.89
CA LEU A 191 -19.65 -2.46 -13.22
C LEU A 191 -20.26 -3.85 -13.48
N VAL A 192 -19.73 -4.88 -12.80
CA VAL A 192 -20.11 -6.29 -13.01
C VAL A 192 -21.09 -6.78 -11.94
N ILE A 193 -21.17 -6.12 -10.79
CA ILE A 193 -21.93 -6.58 -9.61
C ILE A 193 -23.42 -6.86 -9.86
N ASP A 194 -24.07 -6.17 -10.80
CA ASP A 194 -25.48 -6.40 -11.14
C ASP A 194 -25.68 -7.39 -12.30
N LYS A 195 -24.62 -8.07 -12.76
CA LYS A 195 -24.65 -9.03 -13.89
C LYS A 195 -24.30 -10.46 -13.42
N PRO A 196 -25.07 -11.07 -12.51
CA PRO A 196 -24.72 -12.37 -11.92
C PRO A 196 -24.67 -13.51 -12.95
N VAL A 197 -25.49 -13.45 -14.00
CA VAL A 197 -25.51 -14.45 -15.09
C VAL A 197 -24.15 -14.53 -15.79
N LEU A 198 -23.47 -13.40 -15.96
CA LEU A 198 -22.19 -13.32 -16.65
C LEU A 198 -21.08 -13.99 -15.83
N VAL A 199 -21.09 -13.83 -14.51
CA VAL A 199 -20.05 -14.38 -13.61
C VAL A 199 -20.29 -15.85 -13.25
N ARG A 200 -21.52 -16.35 -13.43
CA ARG A 200 -21.85 -17.76 -13.15
C ARG A 200 -21.28 -18.75 -14.17
N GLN A 201 -20.92 -18.26 -15.36
CA GLN A 201 -20.29 -19.08 -16.40
C GLN A 201 -18.78 -19.11 -16.16
N PHE A 202 -18.22 -20.30 -15.91
CA PHE A 202 -16.79 -20.46 -15.59
C PHE A 202 -15.86 -19.81 -16.62
N ALA A 203 -16.14 -19.97 -17.92
CA ALA A 203 -15.34 -19.36 -18.97
C ALA A 203 -15.33 -17.82 -18.89
N MET A 204 -16.50 -17.21 -18.65
CA MET A 204 -16.56 -15.75 -18.48
C MET A 204 -15.92 -15.29 -17.18
N GLN A 205 -16.02 -16.07 -16.10
CA GLN A 205 -15.34 -15.78 -14.86
C GLN A 205 -13.82 -15.73 -15.05
N VAL A 206 -13.24 -16.67 -15.81
CA VAL A 206 -11.81 -16.66 -16.16
C VAL A 206 -11.46 -15.44 -17.01
N ILE A 207 -12.23 -15.15 -18.07
CA ILE A 207 -11.99 -13.99 -18.94
C ILE A 207 -12.06 -12.68 -18.13
N LEU A 208 -13.08 -12.50 -17.29
CA LEU A 208 -13.21 -11.33 -16.43
C LEU A 208 -12.07 -11.23 -15.43
N SER A 209 -11.60 -12.35 -14.89
CA SER A 209 -10.46 -12.37 -13.98
C SER A 209 -9.18 -11.92 -14.69
N LEU A 210 -8.94 -12.41 -15.92
CA LEU A 210 -7.81 -11.99 -16.73
C LEU A 210 -7.89 -10.50 -17.10
N VAL A 211 -9.08 -10.03 -17.51
CA VAL A 211 -9.32 -8.61 -17.82
C VAL A 211 -9.09 -7.75 -16.58
N TRP A 212 -9.56 -8.20 -15.41
CA TRP A 212 -9.35 -7.49 -14.15
C TRP A 212 -7.86 -7.42 -13.79
N VAL A 213 -7.13 -8.54 -13.90
CA VAL A 213 -5.69 -8.59 -13.64
C VAL A 213 -4.94 -7.64 -14.57
N ALA A 214 -5.26 -7.66 -15.87
CA ALA A 214 -4.68 -6.73 -16.83
C ALA A 214 -4.99 -5.27 -16.48
N ALA A 215 -6.24 -4.97 -16.12
CA ALA A 215 -6.66 -3.62 -15.76
C ALA A 215 -6.04 -3.10 -14.47
N VAL A 216 -5.54 -3.96 -13.59
CA VAL A 216 -4.82 -3.57 -12.37
C VAL A 216 -3.31 -3.48 -12.62
N LEU A 217 -2.72 -4.45 -13.33
CA LEU A 217 -1.28 -4.52 -13.52
C LEU A 217 -0.76 -3.54 -14.59
N VAL A 218 -1.52 -3.30 -15.67
CA VAL A 218 -1.07 -2.38 -16.73
C VAL A 218 -0.91 -0.95 -16.22
N PRO A 219 -1.88 -0.35 -15.50
CA PRO A 219 -1.71 0.99 -14.95
C PRO A 219 -0.59 1.06 -13.91
N ALA A 220 -0.43 0.03 -13.07
CA ALA A 220 0.65 -0.02 -12.10
C ALA A 220 2.02 -0.02 -12.80
N ALA A 221 2.21 -0.88 -13.80
CA ALA A 221 3.44 -0.96 -14.58
C ALA A 221 3.70 0.35 -15.35
N MET A 222 2.68 0.93 -15.98
CA MET A 222 2.79 2.22 -16.65
C MET A 222 3.19 3.34 -15.69
N ALA A 223 2.60 3.38 -14.49
CA ALA A 223 2.94 4.39 -13.48
C ALA A 223 4.38 4.25 -13.02
N ILE A 224 4.85 3.03 -12.74
CA ILE A 224 6.25 2.76 -12.38
C ILE A 224 7.17 3.25 -13.50
N HIS A 225 6.92 2.84 -14.76
CA HIS A 225 7.73 3.26 -15.91
C HIS A 225 7.69 4.75 -16.24
N TRP A 226 6.67 5.49 -15.76
CA TRP A 226 6.56 6.92 -16.00
C TRP A 226 7.19 7.73 -14.86
N PHE A 227 6.92 7.34 -13.61
CA PHE A 227 7.31 8.11 -12.43
C PHE A 227 8.69 7.75 -11.86
N ASP A 228 9.28 6.63 -12.29
CA ASP A 228 10.67 6.27 -11.94
C ASP A 228 11.68 6.66 -13.03
N ARG A 229 11.27 7.35 -14.10
CA ARG A 229 12.23 7.90 -15.08
C ARG A 229 13.07 8.97 -14.43
N VAL A 230 14.32 8.62 -14.20
CA VAL A 230 15.37 9.55 -13.85
C VAL A 230 16.32 9.61 -15.03
N GLU A 231 16.68 10.82 -15.44
CA GLU A 231 17.73 11.00 -16.43
C GLU A 231 18.99 10.28 -15.93
N THR A 232 19.45 9.33 -16.75
CA THR A 232 20.69 8.61 -16.49
C THR A 232 21.80 9.65 -16.55
N PRO A 233 22.60 9.84 -15.48
CA PRO A 233 23.71 10.77 -15.48
C PRO A 233 24.61 10.52 -16.69
N ALA A 234 24.97 11.58 -17.41
CA ALA A 234 25.87 11.47 -18.55
C ALA A 234 27.32 11.38 -18.05
N GLY A 235 27.82 10.17 -17.81
CA GLY A 235 29.20 9.94 -17.38
C GLY A 235 29.57 8.46 -17.31
N GLN A 236 30.86 8.15 -17.41
CA GLN A 236 31.36 6.80 -17.11
C GLN A 236 31.48 6.66 -15.58
N PRO A 237 31.07 5.52 -14.99
CA PRO A 237 31.26 5.27 -13.57
C PRO A 237 32.76 5.23 -13.23
N ILE A 238 33.15 5.99 -12.21
CA ILE A 238 34.49 5.99 -11.64
C ILE A 238 34.53 5.08 -10.41
N SER A 239 35.69 4.50 -10.10
CA SER A 239 35.81 3.62 -8.94
C SER A 239 35.79 4.41 -7.62
N LEU A 240 35.35 3.79 -6.52
CA LEU A 240 35.42 4.42 -5.19
C LEU A 240 36.85 4.89 -4.84
N ALA A 241 37.87 4.12 -5.23
CA ALA A 241 39.28 4.45 -4.96
C ALA A 241 39.75 5.71 -5.71
N GLU A 242 39.23 5.92 -6.92
CA GLU A 242 39.50 7.11 -7.73
C GLU A 242 38.73 8.33 -7.18
N TYR A 243 37.51 8.10 -6.66
CA TYR A 243 36.71 9.15 -6.04
C TYR A 243 37.27 9.65 -4.70
N THR A 244 37.94 8.77 -3.94
CA THR A 244 38.56 9.10 -2.64
C THR A 244 39.96 9.70 -2.77
N ASP A 245 40.54 9.79 -3.96
CA ASP A 245 41.83 10.44 -4.18
C ASP A 245 41.76 11.92 -3.76
N GLN A 246 42.81 12.39 -3.08
CA GLN A 246 42.91 13.75 -2.53
C GLN A 246 42.99 14.81 -3.63
N ASN A 247 43.44 14.43 -4.82
CA ASN A 247 43.60 15.34 -5.96
C ASN A 247 42.37 15.40 -6.87
N MET A 248 41.30 14.66 -6.55
CA MET A 248 40.11 14.65 -7.38
C MET A 248 39.29 15.95 -7.19
N ASP A 249 38.97 16.61 -8.30
CA ASP A 249 37.99 17.69 -8.29
C ASP A 249 36.58 17.10 -8.13
N ARG A 250 35.96 17.37 -6.98
CA ARG A 250 34.63 16.86 -6.61
C ARG A 250 33.50 17.82 -6.99
N THR A 251 33.80 18.89 -7.71
CA THR A 251 32.77 19.80 -8.25
C THR A 251 32.08 19.15 -9.45
N GLY A 252 30.76 19.32 -9.56
CA GLY A 252 29.95 18.71 -10.63
C GLY A 252 29.38 17.32 -10.29
N GLU A 253 28.86 16.66 -11.32
CA GLU A 253 28.15 15.38 -11.22
C GLU A 253 29.09 14.19 -11.48
N TRP A 254 29.19 13.27 -10.51
CA TRP A 254 30.06 12.10 -10.56
C TRP A 254 29.29 10.82 -10.24
N ILE A 255 29.53 9.76 -11.00
CA ILE A 255 28.94 8.44 -10.76
C ILE A 255 29.99 7.56 -10.12
N VAL A 256 29.80 7.17 -8.87
CA VAL A 256 30.74 6.32 -8.13
C VAL A 256 30.25 4.87 -8.14
N HIS A 257 31.06 3.98 -8.71
CA HIS A 257 30.81 2.55 -8.77
C HIS A 257 31.32 1.83 -7.52
N LEU A 258 30.43 1.06 -6.89
CA LEU A 258 30.70 0.20 -5.75
C LEU A 258 30.49 -1.27 -6.17
N PRO A 259 31.56 -2.06 -6.33
CA PRO A 259 31.43 -3.44 -6.76
C PRO A 259 30.81 -4.34 -5.67
N VAL A 260 30.26 -5.49 -6.08
CA VAL A 260 29.86 -6.57 -5.17
C VAL A 260 30.97 -6.88 -4.15
N GLY A 261 30.59 -7.09 -2.90
CA GLY A 261 31.52 -7.40 -1.82
C GLY A 261 32.20 -6.18 -1.19
N THR A 262 31.99 -4.97 -1.72
CA THR A 262 32.42 -3.73 -1.04
C THR A 262 31.80 -3.71 0.35
N SER A 263 32.68 -3.60 1.35
CA SER A 263 32.27 -3.53 2.75
C SER A 263 31.99 -2.08 3.10
N VAL A 264 30.71 -1.77 3.32
CA VAL A 264 30.27 -0.44 3.71
C VAL A 264 30.13 -0.42 5.24
N PRO A 265 31.00 0.31 5.97
CA PRO A 265 30.86 0.46 7.40
C PRO A 265 29.59 1.23 7.72
N ILE A 266 28.73 0.61 8.53
CA ILE A 266 27.55 1.28 9.07
C ILE A 266 27.89 1.88 10.42
N ARG A 267 27.76 3.20 10.54
CA ARG A 267 27.78 3.85 11.84
C ARG A 267 26.37 3.85 12.40
N TRP A 268 26.05 2.85 13.21
CA TRP A 268 24.77 2.78 13.90
C TRP A 268 24.89 3.54 15.22
N SER A 269 24.05 4.56 15.42
CA SER A 269 23.90 5.19 16.74
C SER A 269 22.58 4.72 17.35
N ILE A 270 22.63 3.85 18.35
CA ILE A 270 21.46 3.52 19.18
C ILE A 270 21.45 4.51 20.35
N SER A 271 20.50 5.43 20.35
CA SER A 271 20.26 6.31 21.49
C SER A 271 18.99 5.87 22.23
N GLY A 272 19.13 5.46 23.49
CA GLY A 272 18.03 5.21 24.41
C GLY A 272 18.56 5.12 25.83
N ASP A 273 18.03 5.92 26.75
CA ASP A 273 18.31 5.79 28.18
C ASP A 273 17.65 4.48 28.67
N PRO A 274 18.34 3.48 29.27
CA PRO A 274 19.67 3.49 29.90
C PRO A 274 20.72 2.63 29.16
N VAL A 275 20.59 2.45 27.84
CA VAL A 275 21.58 1.70 27.05
C VAL A 275 22.71 2.67 26.72
N GLU A 276 23.86 2.51 27.38
CA GLU A 276 25.12 3.13 26.95
C GLU A 276 25.29 2.91 25.44
N SER A 277 25.58 3.98 24.71
CA SER A 277 25.86 3.95 23.28
C SER A 277 27.10 3.10 23.03
N VAL A 278 26.90 1.79 22.78
CA VAL A 278 27.98 0.91 22.32
C VAL A 278 28.38 1.39 20.93
N THR A 279 29.46 2.17 20.88
CA THR A 279 29.96 2.86 19.69
C THR A 279 31.17 2.14 19.11
N ASP A 280 31.27 0.81 19.26
CA ASP A 280 32.56 0.14 19.02
C ASP A 280 32.52 -1.04 18.05
N SER A 281 31.45 -1.18 17.26
CA SER A 281 31.41 -2.21 16.24
C SER A 281 30.54 -1.77 15.09
N ALA A 282 31.06 -1.01 14.13
CA ALA A 282 30.37 -0.73 12.88
C ALA A 282 30.22 -2.05 12.10
N PRO A 283 29.03 -2.69 12.03
CA PRO A 283 28.88 -3.90 11.26
C PRO A 283 29.15 -3.55 9.79
N LEU A 284 30.06 -4.31 9.19
CA LEU A 284 30.37 -4.20 7.76
C LEU A 284 29.26 -4.92 7.00
N LEU A 285 28.42 -4.17 6.29
CA LEU A 285 27.53 -4.78 5.31
C LEU A 285 28.30 -4.96 4.00
N GLN A 286 28.20 -6.15 3.42
CA GLN A 286 28.70 -6.42 2.09
C GLN A 286 27.60 -6.21 1.07
N LEU A 287 27.91 -5.48 0.00
CA LEU A 287 27.04 -5.35 -1.15
C LEU A 287 26.85 -6.71 -1.83
N SER A 288 25.60 -7.11 -2.02
CA SER A 288 25.24 -8.35 -2.73
C SER A 288 25.11 -8.17 -4.25
N LYS A 289 25.07 -6.92 -4.72
CA LYS A 289 25.00 -6.51 -6.12
C LYS A 289 25.83 -5.24 -6.32
N ASP A 290 26.30 -5.01 -7.54
CA ASP A 290 26.98 -3.75 -7.90
C ASP A 290 26.03 -2.57 -7.70
N LEU A 291 26.58 -1.45 -7.24
CA LEU A 291 25.82 -0.24 -6.94
C LEU A 291 26.55 0.99 -7.46
N ASP A 292 25.90 1.76 -8.32
CA ASP A 292 26.37 3.08 -8.70
C ASP A 292 25.59 4.15 -7.93
N VAL A 293 26.31 5.11 -7.36
CA VAL A 293 25.73 6.23 -6.61
C VAL A 293 26.14 7.54 -7.26
N VAL A 294 25.17 8.43 -7.47
CA VAL A 294 25.41 9.73 -8.08
C VAL A 294 25.70 10.78 -7.00
N PHE A 295 26.81 11.46 -7.16
CA PHE A 295 27.23 12.59 -6.35
C PHE A 295 27.13 13.87 -7.18
N VAL A 296 26.67 14.95 -6.56
CA VAL A 296 26.66 16.31 -7.11
C VAL A 296 27.37 17.20 -6.10
N ASP A 297 28.44 17.86 -6.54
CA ASP A 297 29.27 18.76 -5.72
C ASP A 297 29.77 18.10 -4.42
N GLY A 298 30.21 16.85 -4.52
CA GLY A 298 30.73 16.07 -3.40
C GLY A 298 29.67 15.48 -2.47
N LEU A 299 28.38 15.75 -2.70
CA LEU A 299 27.26 15.24 -1.91
C LEU A 299 26.43 14.22 -2.69
N PRO A 300 25.88 13.19 -2.03
CA PRO A 300 24.98 12.23 -2.66
C PRO A 300 23.66 12.90 -3.07
N ASP A 301 23.33 12.86 -4.36
CA ASP A 301 22.09 13.43 -4.89
C ASP A 301 20.88 12.48 -4.71
N GLY A 302 21.14 11.23 -4.31
CA GLY A 302 20.12 10.22 -4.07
C GLY A 302 19.67 9.46 -5.32
N ARG A 303 20.24 9.76 -6.50
CA ARG A 303 20.13 8.87 -7.66
C ARG A 303 21.08 7.68 -7.50
N TYR A 304 20.60 6.48 -7.81
CA TYR A 304 21.40 5.25 -7.74
C TYR A 304 21.01 4.27 -8.85
N ARG A 305 21.94 3.39 -9.21
CA ARG A 305 21.74 2.28 -10.17
C ARG A 305 22.25 0.99 -9.54
N ILE A 306 21.53 -0.12 -9.72
CA ILE A 306 21.94 -1.43 -9.21
C ILE A 306 22.31 -2.30 -10.41
N GLY A 307 23.56 -2.74 -10.51
CA GLY A 307 24.06 -3.45 -11.68
C GLY A 307 23.89 -2.65 -12.97
N GLU A 308 23.35 -3.29 -14.01
CA GLU A 308 23.06 -2.67 -15.32
C GLU A 308 21.64 -2.09 -15.42
N ASP A 309 20.88 -2.01 -14.32
CA ASP A 309 19.50 -1.54 -14.34
C ASP A 309 19.40 -0.03 -14.66
N GLU A 310 18.19 0.48 -14.93
CA GLU A 310 17.96 1.91 -15.09
C GLU A 310 18.28 2.69 -13.79
N CYS A 311 18.78 3.93 -13.93
CA CYS A 311 18.96 4.82 -12.79
C CYS A 311 17.61 5.11 -12.12
N ARG A 312 17.55 4.96 -10.80
CA ARG A 312 16.37 5.23 -9.98
C ARG A 312 16.63 6.37 -9.00
N LEU A 313 15.60 7.15 -8.69
CA LEU A 313 15.67 8.18 -7.66
C LEU A 313 15.34 7.54 -6.32
N ARG A 314 16.14 7.82 -5.31
CA ARG A 314 15.79 7.48 -3.93
C ARG A 314 14.59 8.31 -3.48
N ARG A 315 13.39 7.75 -3.62
CA ARG A 315 12.29 8.04 -2.68
C ARG A 315 12.61 7.27 -1.39
N GLN A 316 12.47 7.90 -0.22
CA GLN A 316 12.95 7.45 1.10
C GLN A 316 12.39 6.10 1.64
N HIS A 317 12.40 5.03 0.84
CA HIS A 317 11.69 3.79 1.16
C HIS A 317 12.48 2.55 0.79
N SER A 318 13.65 2.36 1.41
CA SER A 318 14.32 1.05 1.42
C SER A 318 14.72 0.63 2.83
N ARG A 319 14.14 -0.51 3.25
CA ARG A 319 14.46 -1.54 4.27
C ARG A 319 15.15 -1.22 5.61
N ILE A 320 15.75 -0.06 5.79
CA ILE A 320 16.31 0.42 7.05
C ILE A 320 16.00 1.92 7.07
N ARG A 321 15.31 2.44 8.09
CA ARG A 321 15.17 3.89 8.28
C ARG A 321 16.54 4.46 8.66
N VAL A 322 17.39 4.63 7.66
CA VAL A 322 18.56 5.49 7.74
C VAL A 322 18.03 6.91 7.67
N ASN A 323 17.85 7.53 8.84
CA ASN A 323 17.38 8.93 8.95
C ASN A 323 18.30 9.92 8.21
N ALA A 324 19.50 9.48 7.81
CA ALA A 324 20.33 10.13 6.82
C ALA A 324 21.31 9.10 6.23
N LEU A 325 21.04 8.49 5.07
CA LEU A 325 22.17 8.00 4.24
C LEU A 325 22.84 9.29 3.76
N GLN A 326 23.68 9.88 4.60
CA GLN A 326 24.76 10.74 4.17
C GLN A 326 25.93 9.79 4.01
N PRO A 327 26.17 9.21 2.81
CA PRO A 327 27.50 8.77 2.47
C PRO A 327 28.43 9.96 2.69
N GLU A 328 29.11 9.93 3.81
CA GLU A 328 30.18 10.84 4.15
C GLU A 328 31.46 10.07 3.87
N ILE A 329 32.33 10.66 3.07
CA ILE A 329 33.68 10.14 2.93
C ILE A 329 34.47 10.70 4.09
N ALA A 330 34.65 9.90 5.13
CA ALA A 330 35.64 10.16 6.16
C ALA A 330 36.79 9.17 5.96
N ASP A 331 38.02 9.68 5.94
CA ASP A 331 39.25 8.89 5.86
C ASP A 331 39.33 7.88 4.69
N GLY A 332 38.75 8.24 3.53
CA GLY A 332 38.83 7.41 2.32
C GLY A 332 37.90 6.18 2.30
N GLN A 333 36.92 6.12 3.21
CA GLN A 333 35.88 5.10 3.22
C GLN A 333 34.48 5.73 3.07
N LEU A 334 33.60 5.08 2.32
CA LEU A 334 32.18 5.45 2.26
C LEU A 334 31.52 5.05 3.58
N ILE A 335 31.30 6.00 4.49
CA ILE A 335 30.61 5.74 5.75
C ILE A 335 29.13 6.00 5.55
N VAL A 336 28.31 5.01 5.92
CA VAL A 336 26.86 5.17 5.98
C VAL A 336 26.45 5.45 7.41
N ASP A 337 26.07 6.69 7.69
CA ASP A 337 25.60 7.12 9.00
C ASP A 337 24.15 6.65 9.24
N LEU A 338 23.93 5.80 10.24
CA LEU A 338 22.66 5.10 10.47
C LEU A 338 22.13 5.46 11.87
N LYS A 339 21.43 6.59 11.97
CA LYS A 339 20.84 7.07 13.24
C LYS A 339 19.55 6.31 13.60
N ILE A 340 19.65 5.35 14.51
CA ILE A 340 18.52 4.60 15.08
C ILE A 340 18.16 5.19 16.45
N LYS A 341 17.12 6.02 16.50
CA LYS A 341 16.60 6.51 17.79
C LYS A 341 15.65 5.45 18.37
N LEU A 342 16.09 4.72 19.40
CA LEU A 342 15.19 3.89 20.21
C LEU A 342 14.34 4.84 21.06
N SER A 343 13.12 5.11 20.64
CA SER A 343 12.13 5.73 21.54
C SER A 343 11.71 4.69 22.57
N GLN A 344 11.91 5.02 23.85
CA GLN A 344 11.52 4.21 24.99
C GLN A 344 10.12 3.61 24.82
N ILE A 345 10.03 2.28 25.00
CA ILE A 345 8.84 1.63 25.52
C ILE A 345 8.87 1.94 27.02
N GLN A 346 8.16 2.98 27.45
CA GLN A 346 7.87 3.16 28.87
C GLN A 346 6.85 2.10 29.26
N SER A 347 7.25 1.20 30.16
CA SER A 347 6.38 0.33 30.94
C SER A 347 5.58 1.13 31.97
#